data_AF-A0A8B3CQD1-F1
#
_entry.id   AF-A0A8B3CQD1-F1
#
_cell.length_a   1.000
_cell.length_b   1.000
_cell.length_c   1.000
_cell.angle_alpha   90.00
_cell.angle_beta   90.00
_cell.angle_gamma   90.00
#
_symmetry.space_group_name_H-M   'P 1'
#
loop_
_entity.id
_entity.type
_entity.pdbx_description
1 polymer ?
#
loop_
_entity_poly.entity_id
_entity_poly.type
_entity_poly.pdbx_seq_one_letter_code
_entity_poly.pdbx_strand_id
1 'polypeptide(L)' 'MDKSGSKMPLLEEKQTEAKGNHLLTCAGCRSKVTQLYQYDLCKSCLSKTFQRLIKVIDSVRK' A
#
# COMPACT_ATOMS: atom_id res chain seq x y z
N MET A 1 23.06 -32.31 4.86
CA MET A 1 21.76 -31.78 4.39
C MET A 1 21.17 -31.04 5.56
N ASP A 2 21.01 -29.71 5.52
CA ASP A 2 19.94 -29.01 6.25
C ASP A 2 19.91 -27.56 5.72
N LYS A 3 18.80 -27.24 5.08
CA LYS A 3 18.56 -26.00 4.35
C LYS A 3 18.24 -24.87 5.34
N SER A 4 19.18 -23.96 5.60
CA SER A 4 18.84 -22.65 6.18
C SER A 4 18.18 -21.76 5.12
N GLY A 5 16.88 -21.95 4.93
CA GLY A 5 16.05 -21.04 4.15
C GLY A 5 15.89 -19.72 4.89
N SER A 6 16.47 -18.65 4.34
CA SER A 6 16.26 -17.27 4.78
C SER A 6 14.77 -16.93 4.71
N LYS A 7 14.11 -16.94 5.87
CA LYS A 7 12.73 -16.50 6.05
C LYS A 7 12.69 -14.98 5.90
N MET A 8 12.27 -14.52 4.72
CA MET A 8 12.01 -13.10 4.47
C MET A 8 10.89 -12.61 5.42
N PRO A 9 11.04 -11.48 6.12
CA PRO A 9 9.94 -10.92 6.89
C PRO A 9 8.89 -10.38 5.90
N LEU A 10 7.78 -11.11 5.81
CA LEU A 10 6.55 -10.70 5.14
C LEU A 10 6.13 -9.37 5.79
N LEU A 11 6.04 -8.30 5.00
CA LEU A 11 5.65 -6.97 5.47
C LEU A 11 4.38 -7.09 6.33
N GLU A 12 4.50 -6.67 7.58
CA GLU A 12 3.44 -6.67 8.56
C GLU A 12 2.32 -5.75 8.05
N GLU A 13 1.22 -6.36 7.59
CA GLU A 13 0.01 -5.65 7.20
C GLU A 13 -0.62 -5.11 8.47
N LYS A 14 -0.22 -3.88 8.85
CA LYS A 14 -0.86 -3.10 9.91
C LYS A 14 -2.28 -2.74 9.45
N GLN A 15 -3.19 -3.71 9.55
CA GLN A 15 -4.63 -3.48 9.42
C GLN A 15 -5.07 -2.70 10.66
N THR A 16 -5.05 -1.38 10.54
CA THR A 16 -5.62 -0.49 11.55
C THR A 16 -7.13 -0.73 11.61
N GLU A 17 -7.58 -1.33 12.71
CA GLU A 17 -8.99 -1.51 13.06
C GLU A 17 -9.72 -0.16 12.97
N ALA A 18 -10.61 -0.01 11.99
CA ALA A 18 -11.48 1.16 11.88
C ALA A 18 -12.63 1.06 12.89
N LYS A 19 -12.35 1.40 14.16
CA LYS A 19 -13.38 1.70 15.16
C LYS A 19 -13.63 3.21 15.19
N GLY A 20 -14.76 3.63 14.63
CA GLY A 20 -15.33 4.97 14.77
C GLY A 20 -15.49 5.70 13.44
N ASN A 21 -16.56 6.50 13.34
CA ASN A 21 -16.88 7.39 12.20
C ASN A 21 -15.86 8.54 12.02
N HIS A 22 -14.57 8.26 12.14
CA HIS A 22 -13.49 9.21 11.90
C HIS A 22 -13.16 9.18 10.42
N LEU A 23 -13.68 10.18 9.71
CA LEU A 23 -13.21 10.46 8.36
C LEU A 23 -11.72 10.81 8.41
N LEU A 24 -10.90 9.96 7.82
CA LEU A 24 -9.46 10.12 7.70
C LEU A 24 -9.13 10.97 6.48
N THR A 25 -8.01 11.71 6.50
CA THR A 25 -7.61 12.56 5.37
C THR A 25 -6.52 11.88 4.56
N CYS A 26 -6.75 11.65 3.27
CA CYS A 26 -5.75 11.10 2.37
C CYS A 26 -4.60 12.10 2.14
N ALA A 27 -3.35 11.69 2.35
CA ALA A 27 -2.18 12.54 2.11
C ALA A 27 -2.01 12.92 0.63
N GLY A 28 -2.46 12.06 -0.30
CA GLY A 28 -2.29 12.27 -1.75
C GLY A 28 -3.30 13.23 -2.37
N CYS A 29 -4.57 13.17 -1.98
CA CYS A 29 -5.63 14.00 -2.56
C CYS A 29 -6.34 14.91 -1.55
N ARG A 30 -5.96 14.86 -0.27
CA ARG A 30 -6.58 15.59 0.86
C ARG A 30 -8.08 15.34 1.04
N SER A 31 -8.63 14.33 0.37
CA SER A 31 -10.03 13.95 0.51
C SER A 31 -10.26 13.22 1.83
N LYS A 32 -11.42 13.46 2.41
CA LYS A 32 -11.92 12.73 3.58
C LYS A 32 -12.43 11.36 3.15
N VAL A 33 -11.90 10.30 3.73
CA VAL A 33 -12.22 8.91 3.41
C VAL A 33 -12.44 8.10 4.67
N THR A 34 -13.23 7.04 4.59
CA THR A 34 -13.51 6.15 5.73
C THR A 34 -12.35 5.23 6.06
N GLN A 35 -11.45 5.00 5.09
CA GLN A 35 -10.34 4.08 5.24
C GLN A 35 -9.11 4.60 4.50
N LEU A 36 -7.97 4.58 5.18
CA LEU A 36 -6.65 4.79 4.60
C LEU A 36 -5.92 3.45 4.45
N TYR A 37 -5.01 3.42 3.49
CA TYR A 37 -4.11 2.31 3.24
C TYR A 37 -2.66 2.76 3.51
N GLN A 38 -1.68 2.00 3.04
CA GLN A 38 -0.26 2.34 3.16
C GLN A 38 0.02 3.79 2.70
N TYR A 39 0.93 4.45 3.42
CA TYR A 39 1.34 5.85 3.20
C TYR A 39 0.21 6.89 3.39
N ASP A 40 -0.79 6.60 4.21
CA ASP A 40 -1.97 7.46 4.42
C ASP A 40 -2.67 7.83 3.11
N LEU A 41 -2.68 6.90 2.15
CA LEU A 41 -3.33 7.07 0.86
C LEU A 41 -4.68 6.39 0.83
N CYS A 42 -5.66 7.04 0.18
CA CYS A 42 -6.90 6.37 -0.20
C CYS A 42 -6.65 5.38 -1.34
N LYS A 43 -7.60 4.46 -1.57
CA LYS A 43 -7.55 3.45 -2.64
C LYS A 43 -7.13 4.04 -3.99
N SER A 44 -7.74 5.16 -4.39
CA SER A 44 -7.46 5.79 -5.69
C SER A 44 -6.04 6.34 -5.81
N CYS A 45 -5.52 6.98 -4.76
CA CYS A 45 -4.15 7.50 -4.74
C CYS A 45 -3.13 6.35 -4.74
N LEU A 46 -3.40 5.32 -3.94
CA LEU A 46 -2.58 4.13 -3.90
C LEU A 46 -2.52 3.43 -5.27
N SER A 47 -3.66 3.25 -5.95
CA SER A 47 -3.72 2.66 -7.29
C SER A 47 -2.93 3.45 -8.33
N LYS A 48 -2.95 4.79 -8.28
CA LYS A 48 -2.15 5.63 -9.19
C LYS A 48 -0.65 5.41 -9.00
N THR A 49 -0.20 5.26 -7.74
CA THR A 49 1.20 4.97 -7.43
C THR A 49 1.61 3.60 -8.00
N PHE A 50 0.79 2.57 -7.79
CA PHE A 50 1.04 1.24 -8.37
C PHE A 50 1.07 1.24 -9.90
N GLN A 51 0.20 2.01 -10.57
CA GLN A 51 0.22 2.12 -12.03
C GLN A 51 1.52 2.70 -12.58
N ARG A 52 2.17 3.64 -11.86
CA ARG A 52 3.49 4.16 -12.26
C ARG A 52 4.56 3.07 -12.18
N LEU A 53 4.55 2.28 -11.11
CA LEU A 53 5.46 1.15 -10.94
C LEU A 53 5.29 0.09 -12.04
N ILE A 54 4.05 -0.25 -12.41
CA ILE A 54 3.78 -1.22 -13.49
C ILE A 54 4.42 -0.75 -14.81
N LYS A 55 4.28 0.54 -15.16
CA LYS A 55 4.89 1.10 -16.38
C LYS A 55 6.42 1.01 -16.38
N VAL A 56 7.05 1.22 -15.21
CA VAL A 56 8.51 1.07 -15.09
C VAL A 56 8.91 -0.38 -15.28
N ILE A 57 8.22 -1.33 -14.65
CA ILE A 57 8.50 -2.77 -14.78
C ILE A 57 8.35 -3.23 -16.23
N ASP A 58 7.28 -2.80 -16.91
CA ASP A 58 7.02 -3.15 -18.31
C ASP A 58 8.13 -2.62 -19.23
N SER A 59 8.68 -1.45 -18.94
CA SER A 59 9.81 -0.87 -19.69
C SER A 59 11.11 -1.68 -19.61
N VAL A 60 11.30 -2.50 -18.57
CA VAL A 60 12.53 -3.33 -18.41
C VAL A 60 12.35 -4.74 -18.98
N ARG A 61 11.12 -5.15 -19.30
CA ARG A 61 10.83 -6.47 -19.87
C ARG A 61 11.08 -6.55 -21.39
N LYS A 62 11.61 -5.50 -22.01
CA LYS A 62 11.85 -5.41 -23.44
C LYS A 62 13.29 -5.76 -23.79
#